data_AF-A0A819XBX0-F1
#
_entry.id   AF-A0A819XBX0-F1
#
_cell.length_a   1.000
_cell.length_b   1.000
_cell.length_c   1.000
_cell.angle_alpha   90.00
_cell.angle_beta   90.00
_cell.angle_gamma   90.00
#
_symmetry.space_group_name_H-M   'P 1'
#
loop_
_entity.id
_entity.type
_entity.pdbx_description
1 polymer ?
#
loop_
_entity_poly.entity_id
_entity_poly.type
_entity_poly.pdbx_seq_one_letter_code
_entity_poly.pdbx_strand_id
1 'polypeptide(L)'
;MEQLYVLIHETIIEKQNGSHRVAAEIVAGMIRGSKYWTLEMENQDPRRMHRLIDFLCSLIKNNQTIESASNERFRWRLVQELRHFQWRIPLVWCAINNFAKELLDRPFEIVRENIANILSMSLSFDIILPNGRSTRHPNIDQFINTICERLHQAIVAYEKTPFVPVNVSNQVVEIDFETRKALNLMETVIQLHTYLFDWCQQPVKIATIRIFPYLCEIESIVAKHNFSEDILTISRMRVAMTYLHADLLKALIEQVEK
;
A
#
# COMPACT_ATOMS: atom_id res chain seq x y z
N MET A 1 0.95 37.15 -11.99
CA MET A 1 1.57 35.91 -11.50
C MET A 1 2.45 36.16 -10.28
N GLU A 2 3.35 37.14 -10.31
CA GLU A 2 4.20 37.47 -9.15
C GLU A 2 3.42 37.84 -7.89
N GLN A 3 2.37 38.65 -7.99
CA GLN A 3 1.51 39.00 -6.84
C GLN A 3 0.81 37.78 -6.22
N LEU A 4 0.39 36.81 -7.05
CA LEU A 4 -0.23 35.58 -6.58
C LEU A 4 0.80 34.68 -5.88
N TYR A 5 2.03 34.66 -6.38
CA TYR A 5 3.13 33.92 -5.77
C TYR A 5 3.48 34.49 -4.38
N VAL A 6 3.55 35.81 -4.25
CA VAL A 6 3.75 36.48 -2.95
C VAL A 6 2.63 36.13 -1.97
N LEU A 7 1.37 36.21 -2.40
CA LEU A 7 0.22 35.85 -1.57
C LEU A 7 0.26 34.38 -1.10
N ILE A 8 0.64 33.45 -1.98
CA ILE A 8 0.79 32.04 -1.62
C ILE A 8 1.91 31.86 -0.59
N HIS A 9 3.05 32.54 -0.77
CA HIS A 9 4.16 32.45 0.20
C HIS A 9 3.78 33.00 1.57
N GLU A 10 3.11 34.15 1.62
CA GLU A 10 2.64 34.75 2.87
C GLU A 10 1.63 33.85 3.58
N THR A 11 0.67 33.29 2.85
CA THR A 11 -0.36 32.38 3.42
C THR A 11 0.18 31.02 3.86
N ILE A 12 1.30 30.55 3.29
CA ILE A 12 1.96 29.30 3.72
C ILE A 12 2.71 29.51 5.05
N ILE A 13 3.31 30.69 5.26
CA ILE A 13 4.05 31.02 6.49
C ILE A 13 3.11 31.06 7.71
N GLU A 14 1.86 31.47 7.49
CA GLU A 14 0.84 31.43 8.53
C GLU A 14 0.51 30.00 8.95
N LYS A 15 0.63 29.67 10.24
CA LYS A 15 0.32 28.32 10.77
C LYS A 15 -1.18 28.05 10.95
N GLN A 16 -2.04 28.85 10.34
CA GLN A 16 -3.49 28.70 10.48
C GLN A 16 -4.04 27.74 9.42
N ASN A 17 -4.88 26.81 9.84
CA ASN A 17 -5.55 25.86 8.94
C ASN A 17 -6.35 26.56 7.83
N GLY A 18 -6.92 27.74 8.11
CA GLY A 18 -7.66 28.53 7.12
C GLY A 18 -6.76 29.02 5.98
N SER A 19 -5.60 29.59 6.31
CA SER A 19 -4.64 30.12 5.35
C SER A 19 -4.07 29.03 4.44
N HIS A 20 -3.75 27.85 5.00
CA HIS A 20 -3.29 26.69 4.21
C HIS A 20 -4.36 26.14 3.27
N ARG A 21 -5.64 26.18 3.66
CA ARG A 21 -6.75 25.80 2.76
C ARG A 21 -6.86 26.75 1.58
N VAL A 22 -6.79 28.07 1.83
CA VAL A 22 -6.82 29.08 0.77
C VAL A 22 -5.63 28.91 -0.18
N ALA A 23 -4.42 28.72 0.35
CA ALA A 23 -3.23 28.45 -0.47
C ALA A 23 -3.42 27.20 -1.35
N ALA A 24 -3.96 26.12 -0.80
CA ALA A 24 -4.22 24.89 -1.54
C ALA A 24 -5.26 25.07 -2.65
N GLU A 25 -6.33 25.84 -2.41
CA GLU A 25 -7.35 26.16 -3.42
C GLU A 25 -6.78 26.99 -4.57
N ILE A 26 -5.96 27.99 -4.26
CA ILE A 26 -5.28 28.81 -5.27
C ILE A 26 -4.36 27.94 -6.13
N VAL A 27 -3.52 27.10 -5.51
CA VAL A 27 -2.62 26.18 -6.21
C VAL A 27 -3.40 25.18 -7.07
N ALA A 28 -4.51 24.64 -6.57
CA ALA A 28 -5.38 23.76 -7.35
C ALA A 28 -5.95 24.47 -8.58
N GLY A 29 -6.36 25.74 -8.45
CA GLY A 29 -6.81 26.58 -9.58
C GLY A 29 -5.71 26.83 -10.61
N MET A 30 -4.47 27.06 -10.15
CA MET A 30 -3.31 27.22 -11.04
C MET A 30 -2.98 25.94 -11.81
N ILE A 31 -3.04 24.77 -11.16
CA ILE A 31 -2.78 23.47 -11.80
C ILE A 31 -3.84 23.16 -12.86
N ARG A 32 -5.12 23.46 -12.57
CA ARG A 32 -6.23 23.09 -13.48
C ARG A 32 -6.40 24.06 -14.66
N GLY A 33 -5.92 25.30 -14.54
CA GLY A 33 -6.15 26.38 -15.50
C GLY A 33 -7.52 27.04 -15.28
N SER A 34 -7.56 28.37 -15.29
CA SER A 34 -8.70 29.21 -14.85
C SER A 34 -9.97 29.19 -15.72
N LYS A 35 -10.09 28.30 -16.71
CA LYS A 35 -11.20 28.33 -17.69
C LYS A 35 -12.23 27.20 -17.57
N TYR A 36 -11.94 26.11 -16.83
CA TYR A 36 -12.86 24.98 -16.69
C TYR A 36 -12.98 24.57 -15.22
N TRP A 37 -13.86 25.25 -14.48
CA TRP A 37 -14.22 24.90 -13.11
C TRP A 37 -15.27 23.77 -13.11
N THR A 38 -14.80 22.53 -13.08
CA THR A 38 -15.51 21.45 -12.39
C THR A 38 -14.55 20.75 -11.44
N LEU A 39 -15.10 20.19 -10.37
CA LEU A 39 -14.38 19.59 -9.25
C LEU A 39 -13.57 18.34 -9.65
N GLU A 40 -13.76 17.84 -10.86
CA GLU A 40 -13.24 16.56 -11.34
C GLU A 40 -11.77 16.66 -11.79
N MET A 41 -10.85 16.22 -10.94
CA MET A 41 -9.47 15.89 -11.35
C MET A 41 -9.44 14.74 -12.37
N GLU A 42 -10.52 13.98 -12.48
CA GLU A 42 -10.64 12.72 -13.23
C GLU A 42 -10.42 12.89 -14.75
N ASN A 43 -10.68 14.09 -15.29
CA ASN A 43 -10.68 14.29 -16.74
C ASN A 43 -9.42 14.98 -17.30
N GLN A 44 -8.45 15.34 -16.46
CA GLN A 44 -7.21 15.94 -16.95
C GLN A 44 -6.26 14.91 -17.58
N ASP A 45 -5.57 15.33 -18.65
CA ASP A 45 -4.53 14.52 -19.28
C ASP A 45 -3.29 14.49 -18.37
N PRO A 46 -2.81 13.31 -17.91
CA PRO A 46 -1.62 13.20 -17.07
C PRO A 46 -0.38 13.87 -17.67
N ARG A 47 -0.30 13.97 -19.00
CA ARG A 47 0.82 14.65 -19.69
C ARG A 47 0.87 16.14 -19.38
N ARG A 48 -0.25 16.78 -19.06
CA ARG A 48 -0.27 18.19 -18.62
C ARG A 48 0.11 18.36 -17.16
N MET A 49 -0.08 17.31 -16.36
CA MET A 49 0.21 17.28 -14.92
C MET A 49 1.51 16.54 -14.58
N HIS A 50 2.36 16.25 -15.57
CA HIS A 50 3.60 15.48 -15.37
C HIS A 50 4.49 16.05 -14.26
N ARG A 51 4.61 17.40 -14.17
CA ARG A 51 5.39 18.05 -13.09
C ARG A 51 4.83 17.77 -11.70
N LEU A 52 3.50 17.73 -11.56
CA LEU A 52 2.86 17.37 -10.29
C LEU A 52 3.10 15.89 -9.99
N ILE A 53 2.96 15.02 -10.98
CA ILE A 53 3.22 13.57 -10.82
C ILE A 53 4.68 13.33 -10.40
N ASP A 54 5.63 14.01 -11.05
CA ASP A 54 7.06 13.92 -10.73
C ASP A 54 7.35 14.45 -9.33
N PHE A 55 6.70 15.55 -8.92
CA PHE A 55 6.79 16.08 -7.56
C PHE A 55 6.24 15.08 -6.53
N LEU A 56 5.06 14.51 -6.76
CA LEU A 56 4.47 13.50 -5.87
C LEU A 56 5.38 12.25 -5.76
N CYS A 57 5.98 11.83 -6.88
CA CYS A 57 6.94 10.73 -6.88
C CYS A 57 8.26 11.07 -6.21
N SER A 58 8.70 12.34 -6.23
CA SER A 58 9.92 12.75 -5.54
C SER A 58 9.72 12.81 -4.01
N LEU A 59 8.51 13.13 -3.54
CA LEU A 59 8.18 13.11 -2.11
C LEU A 59 8.46 11.76 -1.46
N ILE A 60 8.11 10.65 -2.12
CA ILE A 60 8.36 9.30 -1.59
C ILE A 60 9.82 8.85 -1.76
N LYS A 61 10.52 9.32 -2.80
CA LYS A 61 11.93 8.95 -3.05
C LYS A 61 12.89 9.62 -2.07
N ASN A 62 12.55 10.81 -1.58
CA ASN A 62 13.37 11.57 -0.65
C ASN A 62 13.31 11.05 0.81
N ASN A 63 12.69 9.88 1.04
CA ASN A 63 12.49 9.24 2.34
C ASN A 63 13.77 8.66 3.00
N GLN A 64 14.94 9.27 2.77
CA GLN A 64 16.19 8.81 3.38
C GLN A 64 16.28 9.14 4.88
N THR A 65 15.52 10.12 5.36
CA THR A 65 15.41 10.44 6.79
C THR A 65 14.09 9.94 7.36
N ILE A 66 14.16 9.22 8.48
CA ILE A 66 13.01 8.90 9.34
C ILE A 66 12.55 10.24 9.95
N GLU A 67 11.80 11.02 9.17
CA GLU A 67 11.02 12.12 9.69
C GLU A 67 9.87 11.58 10.55
N SER A 68 9.11 12.47 11.19
CA SER A 68 7.93 12.06 11.97
C SER A 68 7.00 11.16 11.15
N ALA A 69 6.45 10.11 11.78
CA ALA A 69 5.52 9.17 11.14
C ALA A 69 4.36 9.88 10.42
N SER A 70 3.93 11.02 10.96
CA SER A 70 2.89 11.87 10.38
C SER A 70 3.30 12.44 9.01
N ASN A 71 4.52 12.95 8.86
CA ASN A 71 4.98 13.51 7.58
C ASN A 71 5.08 12.42 6.51
N GLU A 72 5.63 11.26 6.87
CA GLU A 72 5.72 10.11 5.96
C GLU A 72 4.32 9.64 5.54
N ARG A 73 3.39 9.51 6.48
CA ARG A 73 1.97 9.22 6.21
C ARG A 73 1.38 10.18 5.18
N PHE A 74 1.55 11.49 5.35
CA PHE A 74 0.96 12.48 4.45
C PHE A 74 1.53 12.36 3.03
N ARG A 75 2.83 12.09 2.87
CA ARG A 75 3.45 11.88 1.56
C ARG A 75 2.83 10.68 0.84
N TRP A 76 2.72 9.54 1.52
CA TRP A 76 2.07 8.35 0.95
C TRP A 76 0.60 8.62 0.62
N ARG A 77 -0.13 9.33 1.50
CA ARG A 77 -1.52 9.70 1.24
C ARG A 77 -1.67 10.57 -0.01
N LEU A 78 -0.77 11.52 -0.24
CA LEU A 78 -0.80 12.35 -1.45
C LEU A 78 -0.53 11.53 -2.72
N VAL A 79 0.36 10.55 -2.67
CA VAL A 79 0.63 9.66 -3.80
C VAL A 79 -0.57 8.77 -4.14
N GLN A 80 -1.41 8.40 -3.17
CA GLN A 80 -2.65 7.66 -3.43
C GLN A 80 -3.60 8.40 -4.36
N GLU A 81 -3.55 9.74 -4.43
CA GLU A 81 -4.38 10.53 -5.34
C GLU A 81 -4.02 10.31 -6.82
N LEU A 82 -2.88 9.69 -7.12
CA LEU A 82 -2.56 9.25 -8.49
C LEU A 82 -3.54 8.19 -9.02
N ARG A 83 -4.40 7.62 -8.16
CA ARG A 83 -5.47 6.69 -8.53
C ARG A 83 -6.43 7.22 -9.58
N HIS A 84 -6.62 8.53 -9.63
CA HIS A 84 -7.47 9.16 -10.65
C HIS A 84 -6.89 9.00 -12.06
N PHE A 85 -5.56 8.77 -12.17
CA PHE A 85 -4.86 8.58 -13.44
C PHE A 85 -4.47 7.12 -13.71
N GLN A 86 -4.97 6.19 -12.91
CA GLN A 86 -4.37 4.86 -12.75
C GLN A 86 -4.15 4.08 -14.06
N TRP A 87 -5.14 4.09 -14.97
CA TRP A 87 -5.03 3.41 -16.26
C TRP A 87 -4.14 4.14 -17.28
N ARG A 88 -3.90 5.45 -17.11
CA ARG A 88 -3.17 6.29 -18.06
C ARG A 88 -1.66 6.36 -17.80
N ILE A 89 -1.20 6.05 -16.58
CA ILE A 89 0.21 6.15 -16.17
C ILE A 89 0.82 4.83 -15.66
N PRO A 90 0.78 3.73 -16.45
CA PRO A 90 1.26 2.41 -16.01
C PRO A 90 2.72 2.40 -15.55
N LEU A 91 3.60 3.11 -16.25
CA LEU A 91 5.04 3.14 -15.94
C LEU A 91 5.34 3.77 -14.57
N VAL A 92 4.56 4.78 -14.18
CA VAL A 92 4.68 5.42 -12.87
C VAL A 92 4.26 4.44 -11.78
N TRP A 93 3.17 3.68 -11.99
CA TRP A 93 2.74 2.64 -11.06
C TRP A 93 3.74 1.49 -10.95
N CYS A 94 4.39 1.09 -12.04
CA CYS A 94 5.49 0.12 -11.99
C CYS A 94 6.68 0.62 -11.15
N ALA A 95 7.05 1.90 -11.32
CA ALA A 95 8.12 2.50 -10.51
C ALA A 95 7.74 2.59 -9.03
N ILE A 96 6.50 3.01 -8.72
CA ILE A 96 5.97 3.07 -7.35
C ILE A 96 5.93 1.67 -6.73
N ASN A 97 5.43 0.67 -7.46
CA ASN A 97 5.36 -0.71 -6.98
C ASN A 97 6.75 -1.25 -6.64
N ASN A 98 7.72 -1.05 -7.54
CA ASN A 98 9.11 -1.46 -7.33
C ASN A 98 9.78 -0.77 -6.14
N PHE A 99 9.40 0.47 -5.83
CA PHE A 99 9.91 1.17 -4.66
C PHE A 99 9.20 0.77 -3.37
N ALA A 100 7.86 0.73 -3.38
CA ALA A 100 7.02 0.45 -2.23
C ALA A 100 7.17 -1.00 -1.74
N LYS A 101 7.39 -1.96 -2.65
CA LYS A 101 7.62 -3.36 -2.27
C LYS A 101 8.84 -3.51 -1.35
N GLU A 102 9.88 -2.70 -1.51
CA GLU A 102 11.09 -2.78 -0.68
C GLU A 102 10.88 -2.21 0.73
N LEU A 103 9.75 -1.53 1.00
CA LEU A 103 9.47 -0.80 2.23
C LEU A 103 8.38 -1.43 3.09
N LEU A 104 8.10 -2.72 2.92
CA LEU A 104 7.03 -3.43 3.64
C LEU A 104 7.33 -3.64 5.14
N ASP A 105 8.58 -3.47 5.56
CA ASP A 105 9.09 -3.72 6.90
C ASP A 105 9.15 -2.46 7.79
N ARG A 106 8.56 -1.35 7.33
CA ARG A 106 8.58 -0.06 8.02
C ARG A 106 8.01 -0.16 9.45
N PRO A 107 8.58 0.58 10.43
CA PRO A 107 8.23 0.43 11.84
C PRO A 107 6.84 0.98 12.20
N PHE A 108 6.34 1.99 11.47
CA PHE A 108 5.07 2.63 11.76
C PHE A 108 3.90 1.94 11.05
N GLU A 109 2.92 1.48 11.82
CA GLU A 109 1.69 0.82 11.33
C GLU A 109 0.96 1.66 10.29
N ILE A 110 0.75 2.94 10.57
CA ILE A 110 0.03 3.86 9.67
C ILE A 110 0.77 4.00 8.32
N VAL A 111 2.11 3.91 8.31
CA VAL A 111 2.88 3.95 7.06
C VAL A 111 2.74 2.63 6.30
N ARG A 112 2.82 1.49 7.00
CA ARG A 112 2.59 0.15 6.41
C ARG A 112 1.22 0.06 5.75
N GLU A 113 0.18 0.55 6.42
CA GLU A 113 -1.19 0.58 5.89
C GLU A 113 -1.27 1.35 4.57
N ASN A 114 -0.65 2.54 4.50
CA ASN A 114 -0.66 3.35 3.29
C ASN A 114 0.17 2.73 2.15
N ILE A 115 1.28 2.06 2.47
CA ILE A 115 2.10 1.31 1.51
C ILE A 115 1.29 0.13 0.95
N ALA A 116 0.65 -0.65 1.82
CA ALA A 116 -0.20 -1.79 1.44
C ALA A 116 -1.36 -1.36 0.53
N ASN A 117 -2.01 -0.24 0.86
CA ASN A 117 -3.07 0.33 0.06
C ASN A 117 -2.57 0.75 -1.34
N ILE A 118 -1.46 1.48 -1.43
CA ILE A 118 -0.86 1.89 -2.71
C ILE A 118 -0.46 0.70 -3.58
N LEU A 119 0.13 -0.33 -2.97
CA LEU A 119 0.51 -1.54 -3.69
C LEU A 119 -0.72 -2.23 -4.28
N SER A 120 -1.78 -2.36 -3.50
CA SER A 120 -3.05 -2.92 -3.95
C SER A 120 -3.66 -2.13 -5.11
N MET A 121 -3.63 -0.80 -5.01
CA MET A 121 -4.03 0.07 -6.10
C MET A 121 -3.14 -0.16 -7.33
N SER A 122 -1.81 -0.16 -7.20
CA SER A 122 -0.92 -0.38 -8.35
C SER A 122 -1.23 -1.66 -9.15
N LEU A 123 -1.72 -2.69 -8.46
CA LEU A 123 -2.04 -4.02 -9.00
C LEU A 123 -3.47 -4.13 -9.57
N SER A 124 -4.37 -3.21 -9.24
CA SER A 124 -5.79 -3.39 -9.59
C SER A 124 -6.12 -3.27 -11.08
N PHE A 125 -5.20 -2.73 -11.88
CA PHE A 125 -5.33 -2.62 -13.34
C PHE A 125 -4.64 -3.75 -14.10
N ASP A 126 -4.16 -4.79 -13.42
CA ASP A 126 -3.71 -6.03 -14.06
C ASP A 126 -4.91 -6.89 -14.51
N ILE A 127 -5.65 -6.38 -15.50
CA ILE A 127 -6.94 -6.90 -15.98
C ILE A 127 -6.71 -7.85 -17.17
N ILE A 128 -7.42 -8.97 -17.18
CA ILE A 128 -7.48 -9.92 -18.30
C ILE A 128 -8.71 -9.59 -19.16
N LEU A 129 -8.48 -9.04 -20.35
CA LEU A 129 -9.54 -8.76 -21.31
C LEU A 129 -9.65 -9.88 -22.35
N PRO A 130 -10.87 -10.31 -22.75
CA PRO A 130 -11.04 -11.26 -23.86
C PRO A 130 -10.39 -10.69 -25.13
N ASN A 131 -9.42 -11.42 -25.71
CA ASN A 131 -8.63 -10.99 -26.87
C ASN A 131 -7.77 -9.71 -26.65
N GLY A 132 -7.60 -9.30 -25.39
CA GLY A 132 -6.76 -8.16 -25.03
C GLY A 132 -5.27 -8.48 -25.00
N ARG A 133 -4.44 -7.45 -25.13
CA ARG A 133 -3.01 -7.56 -24.83
C ARG A 133 -2.81 -7.50 -23.31
N SER A 134 -1.73 -8.12 -22.83
CA SER A 134 -1.31 -7.97 -21.44
C SER A 134 -1.12 -6.50 -21.08
N THR A 135 -1.48 -6.15 -19.86
CA THR A 135 -1.42 -4.77 -19.37
C THR A 135 0.03 -4.33 -19.21
N ARG A 136 0.27 -3.01 -19.25
CA ARG A 136 1.59 -2.43 -18.94
C ARG A 136 1.79 -2.19 -17.44
N HIS A 137 0.79 -2.54 -16.64
CA HIS A 137 0.76 -2.40 -15.20
C HIS A 137 1.59 -3.51 -14.52
N PRO A 138 1.89 -3.38 -13.22
CA PRO A 138 2.58 -4.43 -12.47
C PRO A 138 1.77 -5.74 -12.53
N ASN A 139 2.44 -6.83 -12.85
CA ASN A 139 1.80 -8.15 -12.89
C ASN A 139 1.64 -8.70 -11.47
N ILE A 140 0.41 -9.11 -11.13
CA ILE A 140 0.12 -9.63 -9.79
C ILE A 140 0.82 -10.96 -9.52
N ASP A 141 0.92 -11.86 -10.49
CA ASP A 141 1.51 -13.18 -10.26
C ASP A 141 2.99 -13.07 -9.88
N GLN A 142 3.74 -12.25 -10.62
CA GLN A 142 5.15 -11.96 -10.33
C GLN A 142 5.30 -11.29 -8.96
N PHE A 143 4.47 -10.29 -8.68
CA PHE A 143 4.51 -9.57 -7.41
C PHE A 143 4.24 -10.50 -6.22
N ILE A 144 3.19 -11.32 -6.28
CA ILE A 144 2.82 -12.23 -5.20
C ILE A 144 3.90 -13.28 -4.98
N ASN A 145 4.53 -13.82 -6.03
CA ASN A 145 5.62 -14.77 -5.88
C ASN A 145 6.79 -14.15 -5.07
N THR A 146 7.18 -12.91 -5.37
CA THR A 146 8.23 -12.19 -4.62
C THR A 146 7.82 -11.96 -3.15
N ILE A 147 6.53 -11.66 -2.89
CA ILE A 147 6.03 -11.47 -1.53
C ILE A 147 6.03 -12.80 -0.76
N CYS A 148 5.58 -13.89 -1.37
CA CYS A 148 5.59 -15.23 -0.77
C CYS A 148 7.02 -15.67 -0.40
N GLU A 149 8.00 -15.43 -1.26
CA GLU A 149 9.41 -15.73 -0.97
C GLU A 149 9.92 -14.95 0.26
N ARG A 150 9.63 -13.65 0.32
CA ARG A 150 10.01 -12.80 1.47
C ARG A 150 9.29 -13.18 2.75
N LEU A 151 8.01 -13.56 2.64
CA LEU A 151 7.21 -13.98 3.76
C LEU A 151 7.72 -15.31 4.33
N HIS A 152 8.02 -16.28 3.46
CA HIS A 152 8.64 -17.53 3.87
C HIS A 152 9.99 -17.30 4.58
N GLN A 153 10.84 -16.43 4.03
CA GLN A 153 12.11 -16.05 4.68
C GLN A 153 11.89 -15.42 6.07
N ALA A 154 10.87 -14.58 6.23
CA ALA A 154 10.54 -13.95 7.50
C ALA A 154 10.00 -14.94 8.54
N ILE A 155 9.18 -15.91 8.12
CA ILE A 155 8.66 -16.99 8.99
C ILE A 155 9.83 -17.86 9.46
N VAL A 156 10.69 -18.30 8.54
CA VAL A 156 11.88 -19.12 8.88
C VAL A 156 12.84 -18.36 9.79
N ALA A 157 13.02 -17.05 9.57
CA ALA A 157 13.84 -16.21 10.46
C ALA A 157 13.24 -16.12 11.87
N TYR A 158 11.92 -15.95 11.97
CA TYR A 158 11.21 -15.93 13.24
C TYR A 158 11.35 -17.25 14.01
N GLU A 159 11.17 -18.40 13.34
CA GLU A 159 11.28 -19.72 13.97
C GLU A 159 12.69 -20.04 14.47
N LYS A 160 13.73 -19.51 13.81
CA LYS A 160 15.13 -19.69 14.24
C LYS A 160 15.50 -18.88 15.47
N THR A 161 14.70 -17.87 15.85
CA THR A 161 14.99 -17.09 17.05
C THR A 161 14.67 -17.94 18.29
N PRO A 162 15.63 -18.16 19.20
CA PRO A 162 15.40 -18.98 20.37
C PRO A 162 14.33 -18.33 21.26
N PHE A 163 13.27 -19.10 21.56
CA PHE A 163 12.23 -18.70 22.49
C PHE A 163 12.86 -18.56 23.88
N VAL A 164 13.15 -17.34 24.33
CA VAL A 164 13.53 -17.11 25.73
C VAL A 164 12.26 -17.27 26.56
N PRO A 165 12.16 -18.29 27.44
CA PRO A 165 10.96 -18.50 28.22
C PRO A 165 10.79 -17.33 29.20
N VAL A 166 9.57 -16.79 29.17
CA VAL A 166 9.08 -15.69 30.00
C VAL A 166 9.26 -16.03 31.48
N ASN A 167 10.26 -15.45 32.13
CA ASN A 167 10.29 -15.37 33.58
C ASN A 167 9.64 -14.06 34.03
N VAL A 168 8.46 -14.23 34.62
CA VAL A 168 7.69 -13.32 35.48
C VAL A 168 8.50 -12.16 36.05
N SER A 169 8.45 -11.00 35.39
CA SER A 169 8.41 -9.67 36.02
C SER A 169 8.48 -8.59 34.94
N ASN A 170 7.48 -7.70 34.92
CA ASN A 170 7.38 -6.40 34.24
C ASN A 170 8.65 -5.84 33.58
N GLN A 171 9.11 -6.47 32.50
CA GLN A 171 10.05 -5.90 31.56
C GLN A 171 9.45 -6.12 30.18
N VAL A 172 9.14 -5.00 29.53
CA VAL A 172 8.78 -4.94 28.11
C VAL A 172 9.87 -5.72 27.38
N VAL A 173 9.52 -6.87 26.80
CA VAL A 173 10.46 -7.70 26.05
C VAL A 173 10.98 -6.84 24.91
N GLU A 174 12.27 -6.51 24.94
CA GLU A 174 12.99 -6.00 23.77
C GLU A 174 12.98 -7.13 22.72
N ILE A 175 11.95 -7.11 21.87
CA ILE A 175 11.91 -7.96 20.69
C ILE A 175 13.11 -7.57 19.84
N ASP A 176 13.95 -8.55 19.51
CA ASP A 176 15.10 -8.35 18.64
C ASP A 176 14.71 -7.60 17.36
N PHE A 177 15.60 -6.74 16.88
CA PHE A 177 15.33 -5.84 15.76
C PHE A 177 14.92 -6.64 14.51
N GLU A 178 15.54 -7.79 14.27
CA GLU A 178 15.23 -8.66 13.14
C GLU A 178 13.86 -9.33 13.28
N THR A 179 13.52 -9.82 14.48
CA THR A 179 12.20 -10.37 14.79
C THR A 179 11.10 -9.32 14.62
N ARG A 180 11.35 -8.09 15.09
CA ARG A 180 10.39 -6.98 14.92
C ARG A 180 10.19 -6.64 13.44
N LYS A 181 11.27 -6.63 12.67
CA LYS A 181 11.24 -6.39 11.21
C LYS A 181 10.42 -7.47 10.49
N ALA A 182 10.61 -8.74 10.86
CA ALA A 182 9.84 -9.86 10.34
C ALA A 182 8.35 -9.74 10.68
N LEU A 183 8.01 -9.41 11.93
CA LEU A 183 6.62 -9.19 12.36
C LEU A 183 5.96 -8.02 11.61
N ASN A 184 6.66 -6.89 11.45
CA ASN A 184 6.17 -5.75 10.68
C ASN A 184 5.87 -6.13 9.23
N LEU A 185 6.75 -6.91 8.60
CA LEU A 185 6.55 -7.41 7.24
C LEU A 185 5.31 -8.29 7.15
N MET A 186 5.15 -9.25 8.06
CA MET A 186 3.98 -10.13 8.11
C MET A 186 2.69 -9.32 8.21
N GLU A 187 2.64 -8.33 9.10
CA GLU A 187 1.46 -7.49 9.27
C GLU A 187 1.12 -6.67 8.02
N THR A 188 2.13 -6.06 7.37
CA THR A 188 1.90 -5.36 6.08
C THR A 188 1.33 -6.31 5.03
N VAL A 189 1.81 -7.56 4.99
CA VAL A 189 1.32 -8.54 4.00
C VAL A 189 -0.13 -8.94 4.29
N ILE A 190 -0.54 -9.06 5.56
CA ILE A 190 -1.95 -9.30 5.92
C ILE A 190 -2.81 -8.11 5.47
N GLN A 191 -2.38 -6.88 5.76
CA GLN A 191 -3.09 -5.66 5.33
C GLN A 191 -3.17 -5.56 3.80
N LEU A 192 -2.06 -5.84 3.12
CA LEU A 192 -1.97 -5.89 1.66
C LEU A 192 -2.95 -6.92 1.09
N HIS A 193 -2.98 -8.13 1.66
CA HIS A 193 -3.91 -9.16 1.23
C HIS A 193 -5.36 -8.67 1.34
N THR A 194 -5.75 -8.05 2.47
CA THR A 194 -7.08 -7.44 2.64
C THR A 194 -7.38 -6.40 1.55
N TYR A 195 -6.46 -5.47 1.29
CA TYR A 195 -6.67 -4.43 0.29
C TYR A 195 -6.66 -4.94 -1.16
N LEU A 196 -5.98 -6.05 -1.46
CA LEU A 196 -6.05 -6.67 -2.77
C LEU A 196 -7.49 -7.03 -3.14
N PHE A 197 -8.30 -7.52 -2.19
CA PHE A 197 -9.72 -7.80 -2.45
C PHE A 197 -10.56 -6.54 -2.62
N ASP A 198 -10.24 -5.46 -1.89
CA ASP A 198 -11.02 -4.21 -1.95
C ASP A 198 -10.87 -3.49 -3.30
N TRP A 199 -9.69 -3.57 -3.93
CA TRP A 199 -9.40 -2.85 -5.17
C TRP A 199 -9.60 -3.67 -6.46
N CYS A 200 -9.89 -4.97 -6.37
CA CYS A 200 -10.06 -5.85 -7.52
C CYS A 200 -11.18 -5.38 -8.47
N GLN A 201 -10.85 -5.16 -9.75
CA GLN A 201 -11.80 -4.80 -10.81
C GLN A 201 -12.41 -6.03 -11.52
N GLN A 202 -11.85 -7.21 -11.27
CA GLN A 202 -12.25 -8.51 -11.82
C GLN A 202 -12.28 -9.55 -10.69
N PRO A 203 -12.88 -10.74 -10.92
CA PRO A 203 -12.71 -11.86 -10.00
C PRO A 203 -11.23 -12.05 -9.65
N VAL A 204 -10.98 -12.30 -8.38
CA VAL A 204 -9.63 -12.33 -7.79
C VAL A 204 -8.76 -13.34 -8.55
N LYS A 205 -7.52 -12.98 -8.88
CA LYS A 205 -6.60 -13.90 -9.57
C LYS A 205 -6.11 -15.00 -8.64
N ILE A 206 -5.80 -16.18 -9.21
CA ILE A 206 -5.35 -17.36 -8.45
C ILE A 206 -4.09 -17.07 -7.64
N ALA A 207 -3.20 -16.20 -8.15
CA ALA A 207 -2.02 -15.77 -7.41
C ALA A 207 -2.34 -15.23 -6.02
N THR A 208 -3.39 -14.41 -5.85
CA THR A 208 -3.73 -13.82 -4.56
C THR A 208 -4.01 -14.89 -3.49
N ILE A 209 -4.58 -16.03 -3.88
CA ILE A 209 -4.87 -17.17 -2.98
C ILE A 209 -3.58 -17.85 -2.49
N ARG A 210 -2.45 -17.75 -3.21
CA ARG A 210 -1.18 -18.38 -2.80
C ARG A 210 -0.60 -17.82 -1.50
N ILE A 211 -1.05 -16.64 -1.07
CA ILE A 211 -0.65 -16.06 0.22
C ILE A 211 -1.34 -16.81 1.38
N PHE A 212 -2.49 -17.45 1.13
CA PHE A 212 -3.36 -18.00 2.16
C PHE A 212 -2.69 -19.03 3.11
N PRO A 213 -1.89 -20.02 2.64
CA PRO A 213 -1.23 -20.96 3.53
C PRO A 213 -0.31 -20.28 4.55
N TYR A 214 0.43 -19.26 4.10
CA TYR A 214 1.28 -18.47 4.99
C TYR A 214 0.47 -17.66 6.00
N LEU A 215 -0.74 -17.19 5.66
CA LEU A 215 -1.62 -16.52 6.63
C LEU A 215 -2.05 -17.47 7.75
N CYS A 216 -2.27 -18.75 7.44
CA CYS A 216 -2.57 -19.77 8.45
C CYS A 216 -1.34 -20.03 9.35
N GLU A 217 -0.13 -20.07 8.80
CA GLU A 217 1.10 -20.22 9.61
C GLU A 217 1.30 -19.01 10.55
N ILE A 218 1.08 -17.79 10.05
CA ILE A 218 1.23 -16.54 10.79
C ILE A 218 0.21 -16.43 11.94
N GLU A 219 -0.96 -17.06 11.87
CA GLU A 219 -1.95 -17.06 12.96
C GLU A 219 -1.36 -17.54 14.28
N SER A 220 -0.57 -18.61 14.23
CA SER A 220 0.11 -19.17 15.41
C SER A 220 1.14 -18.22 16.02
N ILE A 221 1.68 -17.30 15.21
CA ILE A 221 2.67 -16.29 15.59
C ILE A 221 1.96 -15.05 16.14
N VAL A 222 0.90 -14.61 15.47
CA VAL A 222 0.05 -13.47 15.86
C VAL A 222 -0.58 -13.69 17.24
N ALA A 223 -1.12 -14.89 17.48
CA ALA A 223 -1.72 -15.27 18.77
C ALA A 223 -0.73 -15.16 19.95
N LYS A 224 0.58 -15.26 19.70
CA LYS A 224 1.61 -15.14 20.75
C LYS A 224 1.95 -13.70 21.12
N HIS A 225 1.72 -12.74 20.22
CA HIS A 225 2.11 -11.35 20.42
C HIS A 225 0.92 -10.39 20.57
N ASN A 226 -0.33 -10.87 20.59
CA ASN A 226 -1.55 -10.05 20.71
C ASN A 226 -1.66 -8.92 19.67
N PHE A 227 -1.00 -9.07 18.52
CA PHE A 227 -1.02 -8.05 17.46
C PHE A 227 -2.03 -8.44 16.37
N SER A 228 -3.09 -7.64 16.20
CA SER A 228 -3.86 -7.57 14.95
C SER A 228 -4.71 -8.81 14.56
N GLU A 229 -5.32 -9.49 15.54
CA GLU A 229 -6.31 -10.56 15.26
C GLU A 229 -7.47 -10.08 14.36
N ASP A 230 -7.84 -8.80 14.48
CA ASP A 230 -8.89 -8.17 13.69
C ASP A 230 -8.57 -8.18 12.18
N ILE A 231 -7.33 -7.85 11.80
CA ILE A 231 -6.96 -7.73 10.38
C ILE A 231 -6.90 -9.10 9.70
N LEU A 232 -6.41 -10.13 10.41
CA LEU A 232 -6.41 -11.51 9.91
C LEU A 232 -7.84 -12.02 9.72
N THR A 233 -8.73 -11.72 10.67
CA THR A 233 -10.15 -12.06 10.58
C THR A 233 -10.83 -11.37 9.40
N ILE A 234 -10.58 -10.07 9.21
CA ILE A 234 -11.10 -9.31 8.06
C ILE A 234 -10.60 -9.92 6.75
N SER A 235 -9.31 -10.22 6.65
CA SER A 235 -8.70 -10.87 5.49
C SER A 235 -9.41 -12.17 5.11
N ARG A 236 -9.71 -13.04 6.09
CA ARG A 236 -10.48 -14.27 5.88
C ARG A 236 -11.91 -14.02 5.45
N MET A 237 -12.59 -13.06 6.08
CA MET A 237 -13.95 -12.67 5.70
C MET A 237 -13.99 -12.18 4.25
N ARG A 238 -12.98 -11.44 3.78
CA ARG A 238 -12.88 -11.00 2.38
C ARG A 238 -12.78 -12.18 1.42
N VAL A 239 -11.95 -13.18 1.73
CA VAL A 239 -11.87 -14.41 0.92
C VAL A 239 -13.23 -15.10 0.84
N ALA A 240 -13.95 -15.22 1.96
CA ALA A 240 -15.26 -15.87 2.00
C ALA A 240 -16.36 -15.07 1.27
N MET A 241 -16.28 -13.74 1.26
CA MET A 241 -17.31 -12.86 0.70
C MET A 241 -17.05 -12.44 -0.75
N THR A 242 -15.93 -12.86 -1.36
CA THR A 242 -15.57 -12.44 -2.72
C THR A 242 -16.09 -13.41 -3.77
N TYR A 243 -16.42 -12.87 -4.95
CA TYR A 243 -16.82 -13.67 -6.09
C TYR A 243 -15.64 -14.47 -6.63
N LEU A 244 -15.61 -15.77 -6.32
CA LEU A 244 -14.59 -16.70 -6.81
C LEU A 244 -15.10 -17.42 -8.07
N HIS A 245 -14.28 -17.44 -9.11
CA HIS A 245 -14.51 -18.32 -10.27
C HIS A 245 -14.37 -19.79 -9.83
N ALA A 246 -15.00 -20.72 -10.57
CA ALA A 246 -14.98 -22.15 -10.22
C ALA A 246 -13.55 -22.72 -10.07
N ASP A 247 -12.61 -22.25 -10.88
CA ASP A 247 -11.20 -22.69 -10.81
C ASP A 247 -10.49 -22.19 -9.55
N LEU A 248 -10.85 -20.99 -9.07
CA LEU A 248 -10.34 -20.43 -7.82
C LEU A 248 -10.88 -21.20 -6.62
N LEU A 249 -12.16 -21.59 -6.67
CA LEU A 249 -12.77 -22.38 -5.61
C LEU A 249 -12.08 -23.74 -5.47
N LYS A 250 -11.77 -24.41 -6.60
CA LYS A 250 -11.00 -25.66 -6.59
C LYS A 250 -9.61 -25.45 -5.98
N ALA A 251 -8.89 -24.43 -6.43
CA ALA A 251 -7.57 -24.11 -5.91
C ALA A 251 -7.60 -23.79 -4.41
N LEU A 252 -8.64 -23.11 -3.92
CA LEU A 252 -8.81 -22.81 -2.51
C LEU A 252 -9.08 -24.07 -1.69
N ILE A 253 -9.95 -24.97 -2.16
CA ILE A 253 -10.23 -26.26 -1.51
C ILE A 253 -8.93 -27.08 -1.40
N GLU A 254 -8.14 -27.16 -2.48
CA GLU A 254 -6.86 -27.87 -2.47
C GLU A 254 -5.83 -27.29 -1.49
N GLN A 255 -5.93 -26.00 -1.15
CA GLN A 255 -5.04 -25.33 -0.19
C GLN A 255 -5.54 -25.46 1.25
N VAL A 256 -6.85 -25.61 1.46
CA VAL A 256 -7.47 -25.80 2.79
C VAL A 256 -7.38 -27.27 3.23
N GLU A 257 -7.43 -28.20 2.29
CA GLU A 257 -7.30 -29.64 2.58
C GLU A 257 -5.87 -30.11 2.89
N LYS A 258 -4.87 -29.27 2.65
CA LYS A 258 -3.45 -29.54 2.95
C LYS A 258 -3.04 -28.99 4.31
#